data_AF-A0A966WBE5-F1
#
_entry.id   AF-A0A966WBE5-F1
#
_cell.length_a   1.000
_cell.length_b   1.000
_cell.length_c   1.000
_cell.angle_alpha   90.00
_cell.angle_beta   90.00
_cell.angle_gamma   90.00
#
_symmetry.space_group_name_H-M   'P 1'
#
loop_
_entity.id
_entity.type
_entity.pdbx_description
1 polymer ?
#
loop_
_entity_poly.entity_id
_entity_poly.type
_entity_poly.pdbx_seq_one_letter_code
_entity_poly.pdbx_strand_id
1 'polypeptide(L)'
;MWRAPKVAKHMARVRALTRLGWQANRLSPDDVLAGIGLDLIGSRLRDVTIIHSPRRRVRVSADGVKKLTVRRVHPSHWWLVARLA
;
A
#
# COMPACT_ATOMS: atom_id res chain seq x y z
N MET A 1 2.84 6.66 -11.15
CA MET A 1 3.66 6.76 -12.39
C MET A 1 3.68 8.23 -12.80
N TRP A 2 4.85 8.79 -13.12
CA TRP A 2 4.99 10.23 -13.36
C TRP A 2 4.09 10.65 -14.53
N ARG A 3 3.14 11.55 -14.28
CA ARG A 3 2.07 11.92 -15.23
C ARG A 3 2.56 12.70 -16.47
N ALA A 4 3.87 12.85 -16.67
CA ALA A 4 4.48 13.55 -17.81
C ALA A 4 5.49 12.65 -18.55
N PRO A 5 5.13 12.04 -19.69
CA PRO A 5 5.92 10.97 -20.33
C PRO A 5 7.30 11.41 -20.85
N LYS A 6 7.44 12.66 -21.34
CA LYS A 6 8.74 13.17 -21.83
C LYS A 6 9.75 13.40 -20.69
N VAL A 7 9.28 13.88 -19.54
CA VAL A 7 10.11 14.14 -18.35
C VAL A 7 10.43 12.82 -17.63
N ALA A 8 9.46 11.90 -17.56
CA ALA A 8 9.63 10.58 -16.96
C ALA A 8 10.78 9.78 -17.60
N LYS A 9 10.96 9.86 -18.92
CA LYS A 9 12.04 9.17 -19.65
C LYS A 9 13.43 9.69 -19.28
N HIS A 10 13.56 11.00 -19.03
CA HIS A 10 14.83 11.61 -18.61
C HIS A 10 15.14 11.31 -17.14
N MET A 11 14.13 11.37 -16.28
CA MET A 11 14.28 11.10 -14.84
C MET A 11 14.53 9.62 -14.53
N ALA A 12 14.04 8.71 -15.38
CA ALA A 12 14.35 7.27 -15.29
C ALA A 12 15.84 6.95 -15.49
N ARG A 13 16.63 7.85 -16.09
CA ARG A 13 18.09 7.69 -16.24
C ARG A 13 18.86 8.06 -14.98
N VAL A 14 18.24 8.83 -14.08
CA VAL A 14 18.85 9.26 -12.83
C VAL A 14 18.42 8.30 -11.73
N ARG A 15 19.38 7.53 -11.20
CA ARG A 15 19.13 6.48 -10.21
C ARG A 15 18.40 7.00 -8.96
N ALA A 16 18.72 8.21 -8.52
CA ALA A 16 18.06 8.85 -7.38
C ALA A 16 16.59 9.22 -7.68
N LEU A 17 16.29 9.81 -8.84
CA LEU A 17 14.92 10.17 -9.24
C LEU A 17 14.07 8.94 -9.51
N THR A 18 14.66 7.90 -10.07
CA THR A 18 14.01 6.59 -10.22
C THR A 18 13.65 6.04 -8.85
N ARG A 19 14.60 6.03 -7.89
CA ARG A 19 14.35 5.57 -6.51
C ARG A 19 13.29 6.41 -5.79
N LEU A 20 13.26 7.72 -5.99
CA LEU A 20 12.20 8.59 -5.47
C LEU A 20 10.84 8.28 -6.11
N GLY A 21 10.80 8.07 -7.43
CA GLY A 21 9.62 7.59 -8.13
C GLY A 21 9.11 6.26 -7.60
N TRP A 22 10.02 5.33 -7.28
CA TRP A 22 9.69 4.06 -6.63
C TRP A 22 9.17 4.23 -5.20
N GLN A 23 9.74 5.15 -4.42
CA GLN A 23 9.21 5.46 -3.08
C GLN A 23 7.84 6.14 -3.15
N ALA A 24 7.64 7.05 -4.10
CA ALA A 24 6.38 7.77 -4.31
C ALA A 24 5.28 6.89 -4.92
N ASN A 25 5.64 5.85 -5.67
CA ASN A 25 4.71 4.81 -6.15
C ASN A 25 4.39 3.76 -5.07
N ARG A 26 4.91 3.88 -3.84
CA ARG A 26 4.49 3.00 -2.75
C ARG A 26 3.08 3.40 -2.34
N LEU A 27 2.11 2.64 -2.80
CA LEU A 27 0.72 2.76 -2.37
C LEU A 27 0.65 2.57 -0.85
N SER A 28 -0.09 3.46 -0.18
CA SER A 28 -0.48 3.22 1.20
C SER A 28 -1.66 2.24 1.24
N PRO A 29 -1.89 1.56 2.38
CA PRO A 29 -3.05 0.70 2.51
C PRO A 29 -4.37 1.43 2.27
N ASP A 30 -4.49 2.68 2.71
CA ASP A 30 -5.68 3.49 2.48
C ASP A 30 -5.92 3.75 0.98
N ASP A 31 -4.87 4.02 0.20
CA ASP A 31 -5.00 4.18 -1.26
C ASP A 31 -5.50 2.90 -1.93
N VAL A 32 -5.01 1.74 -1.46
CA VAL A 32 -5.43 0.43 -1.98
C VAL A 32 -6.88 0.11 -1.59
N LEU A 33 -7.26 0.36 -0.33
CA LEU A 33 -8.61 0.13 0.17
C LEU A 33 -9.63 1.04 -0.52
N ALA A 34 -9.29 2.32 -0.73
CA ALA A 34 -10.10 3.24 -1.52
C ALA A 34 -10.26 2.79 -2.98
N GLY A 35 -9.20 2.22 -3.58
CA GLY A 35 -9.24 1.69 -4.94
C GLY A 35 -10.04 0.39 -5.08
N ILE A 36 -10.06 -0.45 -4.04
CA ILE A 36 -10.86 -1.69 -4.03
C ILE A 36 -12.35 -1.39 -3.85
N GLY A 37 -12.68 -0.33 -3.11
CA GLY A 37 -14.06 0.00 -2.73
C GLY A 37 -14.32 -0.38 -1.28
N LEU A 38 -14.57 0.62 -0.43
CA LEU A 38 -14.81 0.44 1.00
C LEU A 38 -16.12 -0.30 1.29
N ASP A 39 -17.08 -0.23 0.37
CA ASP A 39 -18.35 -0.95 0.38
C ASP A 39 -18.19 -2.48 0.24
N LEU A 40 -17.06 -2.93 -0.32
CA LEU A 40 -16.75 -4.35 -0.43
C LEU A 40 -16.27 -4.97 0.90
N ILE A 41 -15.84 -4.13 1.85
CA ILE A 41 -15.38 -4.57 3.17
C ILE A 41 -16.60 -4.99 4.00
N GLY A 42 -16.60 -6.22 4.49
CA GLY A 42 -17.71 -6.81 5.24
C GLY A 42 -18.79 -7.46 4.35
N SER A 43 -18.88 -7.10 3.06
CA SER A 43 -19.79 -7.74 2.11
C SER A 43 -19.11 -8.89 1.37
N ARG A 44 -18.20 -8.57 0.43
CA ARG A 44 -17.44 -9.54 -0.38
C ARG A 44 -16.06 -9.86 0.18
N LEU A 45 -15.47 -8.93 0.92
CA LEU A 45 -14.17 -9.08 1.56
C LEU A 45 -14.35 -9.21 3.06
N ARG A 46 -14.07 -10.39 3.60
CA ARG A 46 -14.12 -10.70 5.02
C ARG A 46 -12.71 -10.79 5.61
N ASP A 47 -12.62 -10.62 6.93
CA ASP A 47 -11.38 -10.78 7.68
C ASP A 47 -10.22 -9.92 7.16
N VAL A 48 -10.54 -8.73 6.63
CA VAL A 48 -9.57 -7.83 6.03
C VAL A 48 -8.53 -7.41 7.06
N THR A 49 -7.27 -7.76 6.81
CA THR A 49 -6.16 -7.58 7.74
C THR A 49 -4.95 -6.99 7.03
N ILE A 50 -4.46 -5.87 7.54
CA ILE A 50 -3.19 -5.27 7.12
C ILE A 50 -2.08 -5.78 8.02
N ILE A 51 -1.15 -6.52 7.42
CA ILE A 51 0.04 -7.04 8.11
C ILE A 51 1.21 -6.10 7.85
N HIS A 52 1.85 -5.61 8.92
CA HIS A 52 2.99 -4.71 8.78
C HIS A 52 4.07 -4.93 9.85
N SER A 53 5.24 -4.33 9.61
CA SER A 53 6.33 -4.35 10.58
C SER A 53 5.98 -3.50 11.81
N PRO A 54 6.34 -3.91 13.03
CA PRO A 54 6.24 -3.05 14.21
C PRO A 54 7.13 -1.81 14.11
N ARG A 55 8.17 -1.85 13.27
CA ARG A 55 9.10 -0.72 13.05
C ARG A 55 8.53 0.36 12.11
N ARG A 56 7.33 0.17 11.56
CA ARG A 56 6.65 1.16 10.73
C ARG A 56 5.23 1.36 11.21
N ARG A 57 4.87 2.63 11.43
CA ARG A 57 3.47 3.01 11.63
C ARG A 57 2.75 3.01 10.29
N VAL A 58 1.71 2.21 10.21
CA VAL A 58 0.82 2.13 9.05
C VAL A 58 -0.52 2.76 9.46
N ARG A 59 -0.99 3.71 8.64
CA ARG A 59 -2.32 4.31 8.81
C ARG A 59 -3.31 3.49 8.00
N VAL A 60 -4.45 3.22 8.62
CA VAL A 60 -5.60 2.54 8.04
C VAL A 60 -6.82 3.24 8.64
N SER A 61 -7.59 3.92 7.79
CA SER A 61 -8.78 4.69 8.18
C SER A 61 -10.09 3.95 7.88
N ALA A 62 -10.03 2.85 7.11
CA ALA A 62 -11.20 2.05 6.77
C ALA A 62 -11.70 1.23 7.97
N ASP A 63 -13.00 1.33 8.23
CA ASP A 63 -13.68 0.50 9.23
C ASP A 63 -13.73 -0.97 8.80
N GLY A 64 -13.72 -1.88 9.78
CA GLY A 64 -13.71 -3.32 9.53
C GLY A 64 -12.35 -3.92 9.13
N VAL A 65 -11.31 -3.09 9.02
CA VAL A 65 -9.94 -3.54 8.70
C VAL A 65 -9.11 -3.70 9.97
N LYS A 66 -8.55 -4.90 10.18
CA LYS A 66 -7.64 -5.18 11.29
C LYS A 66 -6.21 -4.82 10.94
N LYS A 67 -5.43 -4.43 11.95
CA LYS A 67 -3.98 -4.22 11.83
C LYS A 67 -3.25 -5.28 12.63
N LEU A 68 -2.36 -6.02 11.97
CA LEU A 68 -1.53 -7.05 12.58
C LEU A 68 -0.05 -6.67 12.45
N THR A 69 0.64 -6.56 13.58
CA THR A 69 2.08 -6.32 13.59
C THR A 69 2.85 -7.64 13.66
N VAL A 70 3.82 -7.82 12.76
CA VAL A 70 4.62 -9.06 12.69
C VAL A 70 6.11 -8.73 12.64
N ARG A 71 6.88 -9.32 13.56
CA ARG A 71 8.32 -9.01 13.74
C ARG A 71 9.21 -9.33 12.54
N ARG A 72 8.85 -10.35 11.73
CA ARG A 72 9.61 -10.78 10.55
C ARG A 72 9.26 -10.01 9.27
N VAL A 73 8.47 -8.95 9.38
CA VAL A 73 8.11 -8.08 8.26
C VAL A 73 9.12 -6.96 8.12
N HIS A 74 9.68 -6.82 6.93
CA HIS A 74 10.57 -5.70 6.63
C HIS A 74 9.80 -4.37 6.66
N PRO A 75 10.33 -3.29 7.25
CA PRO A 75 9.58 -2.03 7.42
C PRO A 75 9.12 -1.37 6.12
N SER A 76 9.77 -1.66 5.00
CA SER A 76 9.33 -1.14 3.69
C SER A 76 8.12 -1.88 3.12
N HIS A 77 7.76 -3.05 3.64
CA HIS A 77 6.72 -3.91 3.11
C HIS A 77 5.55 -4.02 4.08
N TRP A 78 4.39 -4.23 3.50
CA TRP A 78 3.14 -4.49 4.19
C TRP A 78 2.30 -5.38 3.26
N TRP A 79 1.35 -6.12 3.83
CA TRP A 79 0.45 -6.98 3.06
C TRP A 79 -0.99 -6.68 3.43
N LEU A 80 -1.88 -6.78 2.45
CA LEU A 80 -3.31 -6.85 2.62
C LEU A 80 -3.72 -8.32 2.47
N VAL A 81 -4.33 -8.87 3.50
CA VAL A 81 -4.92 -10.21 3.47
C VAL A 81 -6.40 -10.04 3.67
N ALA A 82 -7.20 -10.60 2.77
CA ALA A 82 -8.64 -10.63 2.89
C ALA A 82 -9.13 -12.00 2.42
N ARG A 83 -10.20 -12.47 3.03
CA ARG A 83 -10.91 -13.66 2.61
C ARG A 83 -12.06 -13.24 1.71
N LEU A 84 -12.15 -13.84 0.52
CA LEU A 84 -13.32 -13.68 -0.33
C LEU A 84 -14.49 -14.45 0.30
N ALA A 85 -15.66 -13.81 0.32
CA ALA A 85 -16.91 -14.42 0.74
C ALA A 85 -17.44 -15.42 -0.29
#